data_AF-A0A1M6N8C3-F1
#
_entry.id   AF-A0A1M6N8C3-F1
#
_cell.length_a   1.000
_cell.length_b   1.000
_cell.length_c   1.000
_cell.angle_alpha   90.00
_cell.angle_beta   90.00
_cell.angle_gamma   90.00
#
_symmetry.space_group_name_H-M   'P 1'
#
loop_
_entity.id
_entity.type
_entity.pdbx_description
1 polymer ?
#
loop_
_entity_poly.entity_id
_entity_poly.type
_entity_poly.pdbx_seq_one_letter_code
_entity_poly.pdbx_strand_id
1 'polypeptide(L)'
;MRHKQFGWLSLLGLSLVLASCSKDDDGMMEMSSSSTITIENVLDSRPLVESGTFKNNGGSPLIMPGESISIQLYAGKGQAVSFATMYGWSNDLFFAPANPGNLLHAVTQVPIDFPLAKNI
;
A
#
# COMPACT_ATOMS: atom_id res chain seq x y z
N MET A 1 31.61 16.96 91.69
CA MET A 1 30.53 17.90 91.34
C MET A 1 31.05 19.33 91.42
N ARG A 2 30.90 20.12 90.34
CA ARG A 2 30.32 21.48 90.30
C ARG A 2 30.92 22.28 89.15
N HIS A 3 30.01 22.58 88.20
CA HIS A 3 30.18 23.39 87.00
C HIS A 3 30.79 24.76 87.28
N LYS A 4 31.68 25.21 86.38
CA LYS A 4 31.88 26.63 86.10
C LYS A 4 31.29 26.93 84.73
N GLN A 5 30.33 27.84 84.73
CA GLN A 5 29.45 28.18 83.64
C GLN A 5 30.12 29.16 82.65
N PHE A 6 29.90 28.87 81.37
CA PHE A 6 29.53 29.80 80.29
C PHE A 6 30.41 31.04 80.09
N GLY A 7 31.59 30.83 79.50
CA GLY A 7 32.30 31.83 78.71
C GLY A 7 32.16 31.50 77.22
N TRP A 8 31.28 32.23 76.54
CA TRP A 8 31.41 32.61 75.13
C TRP A 8 31.59 31.48 74.09
N LEU A 9 30.60 30.62 73.95
CA LEU A 9 30.43 29.75 72.78
C LEU A 9 29.43 30.39 71.81
N SER A 10 29.86 31.47 71.14
CA SER A 10 29.06 32.10 70.08
C SER A 10 29.97 32.75 69.05
N LEU A 11 30.70 31.94 68.29
CA LEU A 11 31.22 32.37 66.98
C LEU A 11 31.67 31.19 66.10
N LEU A 12 30.82 30.18 65.90
CA LEU A 12 31.16 29.11 64.95
C LEU A 12 29.92 28.45 64.32
N GLY A 13 28.93 29.25 63.94
CA GLY A 13 27.64 28.72 63.46
C GLY A 13 26.96 29.55 62.38
N LEU A 14 27.70 30.28 61.54
CA LEU A 14 27.09 31.04 60.44
C LEU A 14 27.70 30.82 59.05
N SER A 15 28.64 29.87 58.89
CA SER A 15 29.21 29.55 57.57
C SER A 15 28.62 28.30 56.91
N LEU A 16 27.63 27.64 57.53
CA LEU A 16 27.06 26.39 57.01
C LEU A 16 25.71 26.54 56.28
N VAL A 17 25.37 27.73 55.77
CA VAL A 17 24.06 27.97 55.10
C VAL A 17 24.19 28.20 53.59
N LEU A 18 25.39 28.20 53.00
CA LEU A 18 25.55 28.43 51.54
C LEU A 18 26.00 27.20 50.74
N ALA A 19 25.81 25.99 51.27
CA ALA A 19 26.05 24.74 50.55
C ALA A 19 24.80 23.85 50.50
N SER A 20 23.65 24.42 50.13
CA SER A 20 22.58 23.65 49.51
C SER A 20 22.42 24.16 48.09
N CYS A 21 23.27 23.65 47.20
CA CYS A 21 22.87 23.57 45.80
C CYS A 21 21.76 22.53 45.76
N SER A 22 20.50 22.96 45.56
CA SER A 22 19.57 22.10 44.85
C SER A 22 20.18 21.94 43.46
N LYS A 23 20.68 20.74 43.17
CA LYS A 23 20.84 20.31 41.79
C LYS A 23 19.42 20.10 41.26
N ASP A 24 18.74 21.19 40.98
CA ASP A 24 17.70 21.16 39.97
C ASP A 24 18.48 21.32 38.67
N ASP A 25 19.04 20.20 38.25
CA ASP A 25 19.37 19.99 36.86
C ASP A 25 18.03 20.04 36.12
N ASP A 26 17.53 21.24 35.85
CA ASP A 26 16.69 21.53 34.70
C ASP A 26 17.58 21.41 33.44
N GLY A 27 18.29 20.29 33.34
CA GLY A 27 18.48 19.65 32.06
C GLY A 27 17.08 19.38 31.59
N MET A 28 16.53 20.31 30.82
CA MET A 28 15.46 20.01 29.89
C MET A 28 16.03 18.88 29.06
N MET A 29 15.76 17.63 29.47
CA MET A 29 15.96 16.47 28.64
C MET A 29 15.17 16.81 27.40
N GLU A 30 15.94 17.05 26.34
CA GLU A 30 15.53 17.36 25.00
C GLU A 30 14.24 16.59 24.74
N MET A 31 13.13 17.31 24.84
CA MET A 31 11.81 16.71 24.81
C MET A 31 11.58 16.37 23.35
N SER A 32 12.03 15.18 22.99
CA SER A 32 11.58 14.38 21.86
C SER A 32 11.40 15.23 20.62
N SER A 33 12.49 15.46 19.88
CA SER A 33 12.42 15.86 18.47
C SER A 33 11.18 15.24 17.80
N SER A 34 10.17 16.08 17.58
CA SER A 34 8.87 15.67 17.05
C SER A 34 9.11 15.06 15.69
N SER A 35 9.20 13.74 15.64
CA SER A 35 9.42 13.02 14.40
C SER A 35 8.09 12.98 13.66
N THR A 36 7.92 13.88 12.70
CA THR A 36 6.74 13.89 11.82
C THR A 36 6.83 12.70 10.88
N ILE A 37 6.07 11.64 11.17
CA ILE A 37 5.91 10.50 10.27
C ILE A 37 4.83 10.88 9.24
N THR A 38 5.25 11.12 8.01
CA THR A 38 4.33 11.29 6.88
C THR A 38 3.99 9.92 6.31
N ILE A 39 2.73 9.51 6.43
CA ILE A 39 2.20 8.32 5.77
C ILE A 39 1.63 8.76 4.43
N GLU A 40 2.24 8.31 3.35
CA GLU A 40 1.71 8.53 2.00
C GLU A 40 0.99 7.29 1.49
N ASN A 41 -0.12 7.51 0.80
CA ASN A 41 -0.76 6.45 0.03
C ASN A 41 0.01 6.27 -1.29
N VAL A 42 0.89 5.27 -1.36
CA VAL A 42 1.65 4.92 -2.57
C VAL A 42 0.85 3.99 -3.51
N LEU A 43 -0.49 4.03 -3.46
CA LEU A 43 -1.29 3.26 -4.42
C LEU A 43 -1.21 3.87 -5.81
N ASP A 44 -0.73 3.10 -6.77
CA ASP A 44 -1.00 3.32 -8.19
C ASP A 44 -2.46 2.95 -8.46
N SER A 45 -3.36 3.94 -8.37
CA SER A 45 -4.79 3.73 -8.52
C SER A 45 -5.12 3.35 -9.96
N ARG A 46 -5.43 2.07 -10.19
CA ARG A 46 -5.94 1.55 -11.47
C ARG A 46 -7.42 1.20 -11.34
N PRO A 47 -8.23 1.36 -12.40
CA PRO A 47 -9.59 0.88 -12.39
C PRO A 47 -9.59 -0.64 -12.19
N LEU A 48 -10.31 -1.11 -11.17
CA LEU A 48 -10.40 -2.54 -10.88
C LEU A 48 -11.24 -3.29 -11.92
N VAL A 49 -11.99 -2.59 -12.76
CA VAL A 49 -12.83 -3.20 -13.79
C VAL A 49 -12.57 -2.47 -15.10
N GLU A 50 -12.00 -3.18 -16.06
CA GLU A 50 -11.75 -2.67 -17.40
C GLU A 50 -12.65 -3.39 -18.42
N SER A 51 -13.05 -2.64 -19.45
CA SER A 51 -13.81 -3.18 -20.58
C SER A 51 -13.37 -2.49 -21.86
N GLY A 52 -13.54 -3.16 -23.00
CA GLY A 52 -13.14 -2.59 -24.28
C GLY A 52 -13.50 -3.49 -25.45
N THR A 53 -13.09 -3.04 -26.63
CA THR A 53 -13.23 -3.78 -27.89
C THR A 53 -11.86 -4.06 -28.46
N PHE A 54 -11.64 -5.26 -28.96
CA PHE A 54 -10.43 -5.61 -29.70
C PHE A 54 -10.73 -5.70 -31.20
N LYS A 55 -9.76 -5.30 -32.03
CA LYS A 55 -9.84 -5.33 -33.49
C LYS A 55 -8.45 -5.55 -34.09
N ASN A 56 -8.39 -5.97 -35.34
CA ASN A 56 -7.13 -5.98 -36.09
C ASN A 56 -6.68 -4.52 -36.39
N ASN A 57 -5.36 -4.27 -36.30
CA ASN A 57 -4.73 -2.97 -36.55
C ASN A 57 -4.42 -2.70 -38.03
N GLY A 58 -4.68 -3.65 -38.92
CA GLY A 58 -4.48 -3.54 -40.36
C GLY A 58 -5.60 -2.77 -41.08
N GLY A 59 -5.73 -2.98 -42.39
CA GLY A 59 -6.74 -2.30 -43.22
C GLY A 59 -8.20 -2.73 -42.98
N SER A 60 -8.42 -3.73 -42.13
CA SER A 60 -9.75 -4.24 -41.75
C SER A 60 -9.77 -4.51 -40.24
N PRO A 61 -10.89 -4.24 -39.54
CA PRO A 61 -11.01 -4.55 -38.11
C PRO A 61 -11.13 -6.06 -37.83
N LEU A 62 -11.34 -6.87 -38.87
CA LEU A 62 -11.51 -8.33 -38.78
C LEU A 62 -10.17 -9.02 -38.54
N ILE A 63 -10.17 -10.01 -37.64
CA ILE A 63 -9.03 -10.88 -37.38
C ILE A 63 -9.18 -12.10 -38.28
N MET A 64 -8.28 -12.26 -39.25
CA MET A 64 -8.30 -13.34 -40.23
C MET A 64 -7.79 -14.66 -39.63
N PRO A 65 -8.13 -15.82 -40.24
CA PRO A 65 -7.54 -17.09 -39.85
C PRO A 65 -6.01 -17.04 -39.91
N GLY A 66 -5.35 -17.47 -38.82
CA GLY A 66 -3.90 -17.44 -38.67
C GLY A 66 -3.34 -16.15 -38.06
N GLU A 67 -4.16 -15.12 -37.89
CA GLU A 67 -3.79 -13.92 -37.15
C GLU A 67 -4.06 -14.08 -35.66
N SER A 68 -3.38 -13.27 -34.86
CA SER A 68 -3.55 -13.21 -33.41
C SER A 68 -3.51 -11.77 -32.94
N ILE A 69 -4.24 -11.49 -31.87
CA ILE A 69 -4.26 -10.19 -31.21
C ILE A 69 -3.86 -10.38 -29.75
N SER A 70 -3.28 -9.33 -29.16
CA SER A 70 -2.98 -9.29 -27.73
C SER A 70 -3.69 -8.10 -27.10
N ILE A 71 -4.37 -8.35 -25.99
CA ILE A 71 -5.01 -7.33 -25.17
C ILE A 71 -4.32 -7.28 -23.82
N GLN A 72 -4.11 -6.06 -23.33
CA GLN A 72 -3.59 -5.82 -21.99
C GLN A 72 -4.68 -5.15 -21.18
N LEU A 73 -4.98 -5.72 -20.02
CA LEU A 73 -5.98 -5.23 -19.09
C LEU A 73 -5.42 -5.32 -17.67
N TYR A 74 -5.85 -4.39 -16.82
CA TYR A 74 -5.57 -4.43 -15.39
C TYR A 74 -6.70 -5.14 -14.68
N ALA A 75 -6.36 -6.14 -13.87
CA ALA A 75 -7.33 -6.86 -13.06
C ALA A 75 -6.72 -7.32 -11.73
N GLY A 76 -7.53 -7.28 -10.69
CA GLY A 76 -7.21 -7.75 -9.36
C GLY A 76 -7.34 -9.26 -9.21
N LYS A 77 -6.71 -9.80 -8.17
CA LYS A 77 -6.84 -11.21 -7.78
C LYS A 77 -8.31 -11.57 -7.52
N GLY A 78 -8.76 -12.68 -8.08
CA GLY A 78 -10.14 -13.18 -7.88
C GLY A 78 -11.18 -12.55 -8.80
N GLN A 79 -10.79 -11.64 -9.70
CA GLN A 79 -11.66 -11.18 -10.78
C GLN A 79 -11.66 -12.17 -11.95
N ALA A 80 -12.73 -12.12 -12.76
CA ALA A 80 -12.84 -12.94 -13.95
C ALA A 80 -12.72 -12.06 -15.21
N VAL A 81 -12.00 -12.55 -16.22
CA VAL A 81 -11.99 -11.96 -17.56
C VAL A 81 -12.98 -12.72 -18.43
N SER A 82 -13.84 -11.98 -19.11
CA SER A 82 -14.77 -12.50 -20.11
C SER A 82 -14.66 -11.68 -21.38
N PHE A 83 -14.85 -12.34 -22.52
CA PHE A 83 -14.85 -11.72 -23.83
C PHE A 83 -15.79 -12.47 -24.76
N ALA A 84 -16.25 -11.81 -25.83
CA ALA A 84 -17.03 -12.43 -26.88
C ALA A 84 -16.52 -11.97 -28.24
N THR A 85 -16.44 -12.89 -29.20
CA THR A 85 -16.09 -12.57 -30.59
C THR A 85 -17.01 -13.32 -31.55
N MET A 86 -17.52 -12.62 -32.56
CA MET A 86 -18.39 -13.20 -33.57
C MET A 86 -17.57 -13.98 -34.60
N TYR A 87 -18.06 -15.14 -35.01
CA TYR A 87 -17.54 -15.81 -36.19
C TYR A 87 -17.96 -15.00 -37.42
N GLY A 88 -17.02 -14.30 -38.07
CA GLY A 88 -17.34 -13.30 -39.10
C GLY A 88 -18.15 -13.81 -40.32
N TRP A 89 -18.17 -15.11 -40.58
CA TRP A 89 -19.01 -15.72 -41.63
C TRP A 89 -20.43 -16.10 -41.19
N SER A 90 -20.72 -16.01 -39.89
CA SER A 90 -22.06 -16.23 -39.34
C SER A 90 -22.67 -14.93 -38.86
N ASN A 91 -23.99 -14.89 -38.81
CA ASN A 91 -24.74 -13.81 -38.21
C ASN A 91 -24.91 -14.00 -36.69
N ASP A 92 -24.89 -15.25 -36.22
CA ASP A 92 -25.37 -15.59 -34.87
C ASP A 92 -24.35 -16.42 -34.04
N LEU A 93 -23.21 -16.82 -34.62
CA LEU A 93 -22.24 -17.66 -33.90
C LEU A 93 -21.18 -16.81 -33.21
N PHE A 94 -20.99 -17.05 -31.91
CA PHE A 94 -20.01 -16.37 -31.08
C PHE A 94 -19.11 -17.36 -30.33
N PHE A 95 -17.88 -16.94 -30.09
CA PHE A 95 -16.95 -17.60 -29.18
C PHE A 95 -16.83 -16.77 -27.92
N ALA A 96 -17.02 -17.40 -26.76
CA ALA A 96 -16.86 -16.77 -25.46
C ALA A 96 -16.38 -17.82 -24.43
N PRO A 97 -15.70 -17.40 -23.36
CA PRO A 97 -15.49 -18.26 -22.20
C PRO A 97 -16.83 -18.70 -21.56
N ALA A 98 -16.80 -19.83 -20.85
CA ALA A 98 -17.94 -20.25 -20.02
C ALA A 98 -18.18 -19.24 -18.88
N ASN A 99 -19.44 -19.05 -18.47
CA ASN A 99 -19.82 -18.19 -17.33
C ASN A 99 -19.22 -18.77 -16.02
N PRO A 100 -18.58 -17.96 -15.14
CA PRO A 100 -18.53 -16.48 -15.08
C PRO A 100 -17.36 -15.82 -15.82
N GLY A 101 -16.68 -16.53 -16.71
CA GLY A 101 -15.43 -16.14 -17.33
C GLY A 101 -14.25 -16.86 -16.71
N ASN A 102 -13.05 -16.43 -17.06
CA ASN A 102 -11.82 -17.06 -16.59
C ASN A 102 -11.27 -16.33 -15.37
N LEU A 103 -11.21 -17.03 -14.24
CA LEU A 103 -10.72 -16.50 -12.97
C LEU A 103 -9.21 -16.22 -13.04
N LEU A 104 -8.84 -15.01 -12.63
CA LEU A 104 -7.45 -14.59 -12.56
C LEU A 104 -6.86 -14.93 -11.18
N HIS A 105 -5.91 -15.87 -11.20
CA HIS A 105 -5.31 -16.43 -10.00
C HIS A 105 -3.99 -15.76 -9.58
N ALA A 106 -3.43 -14.87 -10.41
CA ALA A 106 -2.16 -14.19 -10.13
C ALA A 106 -2.16 -12.72 -10.58
N VAL A 107 -1.42 -11.88 -9.85
CA VAL A 107 -1.09 -10.48 -10.20
C VAL A 107 0.08 -10.41 -11.21
N THR A 108 0.59 -11.57 -11.63
CA THR A 108 1.74 -11.66 -12.52
C THR A 108 1.32 -11.91 -13.96
N GLN A 109 2.12 -11.38 -14.90
CA GLN A 109 1.95 -11.40 -16.37
C GLN A 109 2.08 -12.82 -16.97
N VAL A 110 1.41 -13.81 -16.41
CA VAL A 110 1.40 -15.18 -16.91
C VAL A 110 0.35 -15.27 -18.04
N PRO A 111 0.70 -15.78 -19.23
CA PRO A 111 -0.27 -16.08 -20.25
C PRO A 111 -1.29 -17.09 -19.73
N ILE A 112 -2.57 -16.75 -19.75
CA ILE A 112 -3.66 -17.66 -19.36
C ILE A 112 -4.34 -18.12 -20.64
N ASP A 113 -4.30 -19.42 -20.89
CA ASP A 113 -5.09 -20.04 -21.95
C ASP A 113 -6.56 -20.07 -21.53
N PHE A 114 -7.43 -19.52 -22.38
CA PHE A 114 -8.84 -19.38 -22.11
C PHE A 114 -9.63 -20.51 -22.80
N PRO A 115 -10.23 -21.46 -22.06
CA PRO A 115 -11.09 -22.46 -22.66
C PRO A 115 -12.33 -21.79 -23.27
N LEU A 116 -12.52 -21.96 -24.58
CA LEU A 116 -13.67 -21.40 -25.29
C LEU A 116 -14.86 -22.35 -25.20
N ALA A 117 -16.01 -21.84 -24.81
CA ALA A 117 -17.28 -22.52 -24.99
C ALA A 117 -17.86 -22.12 -26.35
N LYS A 118 -18.23 -23.11 -27.17
CA LYS A 118 -19.05 -22.88 -28.36
C LYS A 118 -20.52 -22.97 -27.94
N ASN A 119 -21.19 -21.83 -27.82
CA ASN A 119 -22.65 -21.85 -27.75
C ASN A 119 -23.18 -22.17 -29.16
N ILE A 120 -23.96 -23.25 -29.26
CA ILE A 120 -24.67 -23.68 -30.48
C ILE A 120 -26.08 -23.12 -30.42
#